data_AF-A0A1H7XTG4-F1
#
_entry.id   AF-A0A1H7XTG4-F1
#
_cell.length_a   1.000
_cell.length_b   1.000
_cell.length_c   1.000
_cell.angle_alpha   90.00
_cell.angle_beta   90.00
_cell.angle_gamma   90.00
#
_symmetry.space_group_name_H-M   'P 1'
#
loop_
_entity.id
_entity.type
_entity.pdbx_description
1 polymer ?
#
loop_
_entity_poly.entity_id
_entity_poly.type
_entity_poly.pdbx_seq_one_letter_code
_entity_poly.pdbx_strand_id
1 'polypeptide(L)'
;MNELNGSTDPPRFPTAVTDDMARPNSLLHVESVIPVEAPVQKDGPFLPELTEVDLLVRAADARREFNVGGSGVTVAVLDTGLRTTHVDFAGRVVPGRNFTRDNGGDPADVTDAHGHGTSVAGIACAARIHTGVAPNARIVPVKVLGDSGGGSFTDIRDGLDWVLERRSSLGISAVCMALGASDNRTTDTDMPGDGIGALLQELTDEGVCCCVSAGNDYYAHGGMQGMSYPAIFRQTISVGSVYDADEGSFRYRDGAKAFETAADRMTPFSQRLHRKIGGPCATDIFAPGSPVTSAGILNDTGESLQFGTSQATPVATGVVLLLQSFYLRTRGELPSVADVKRWLVRGATVIYDGDDEHDNVGHTGLSFPRVSAVGSLLACAKDLAMRELTAAEHARTEAAMGR
;
A
#
# COMPACT_ATOMS: atom_id res chain seq x y z
N MET A 1 30.84 26.14 -78.12
CA MET A 1 29.98 25.37 -79.05
C MET A 1 29.58 24.08 -78.38
N ASN A 2 28.32 23.69 -78.58
CA ASN A 2 27.65 22.42 -78.22
C ASN A 2 26.97 22.32 -76.84
N GLU A 3 25.76 22.91 -76.80
CA GLU A 3 24.44 22.25 -76.86
C GLU A 3 24.00 21.17 -75.84
N LEU A 4 22.96 21.57 -75.07
CA LEU A 4 21.57 21.04 -75.02
C LEU A 4 21.26 19.64 -74.45
N ASN A 5 20.45 19.63 -73.37
CA ASN A 5 19.04 19.17 -73.29
C ASN A 5 18.72 18.72 -71.86
N GLY A 6 17.61 19.05 -71.21
CA GLY A 6 16.43 19.81 -71.61
C GLY A 6 15.36 19.73 -70.50
N SER A 7 14.21 20.36 -70.79
CA SER A 7 12.86 20.07 -70.28
C SER A 7 12.27 20.94 -69.15
N THR A 8 11.51 21.95 -69.61
CA THR A 8 10.08 22.29 -69.34
C THR A 8 9.56 22.59 -67.92
N ASP A 9 9.35 23.91 -67.69
CA ASP A 9 8.11 24.60 -67.28
C ASP A 9 7.35 24.33 -65.93
N PRO A 10 6.55 25.32 -65.44
CA PRO A 10 6.42 25.74 -64.02
C PRO A 10 5.00 25.41 -63.46
N PRO A 11 4.31 26.17 -62.56
CA PRO A 11 4.63 27.00 -61.38
C PRO A 11 3.79 26.60 -60.10
N ARG A 12 3.90 27.40 -59.03
CA ARG A 12 2.85 27.80 -58.02
C ARG A 12 2.96 27.32 -56.57
N PHE A 13 2.75 28.32 -55.71
CA PHE A 13 2.61 28.35 -54.25
C PHE A 13 1.33 27.66 -53.73
N PRO A 14 1.26 27.36 -52.41
CA PRO A 14 0.57 26.19 -51.91
C PRO A 14 -0.90 26.44 -51.55
N THR A 15 -1.74 25.44 -51.77
CA THR A 15 -3.08 25.31 -51.20
C THR A 15 -3.16 24.01 -50.41
N ALA A 16 -3.64 24.13 -49.18
CA ALA A 16 -3.84 23.07 -48.20
C ALA A 16 -4.75 21.95 -48.71
N VAL A 17 -4.36 20.69 -48.48
CA VAL A 17 -5.26 19.54 -48.31
C VAL A 17 -4.56 18.51 -47.40
N THR A 18 -5.22 18.25 -46.27
CA THR A 18 -5.24 17.04 -45.41
C THR A 18 -3.95 16.28 -45.11
N ASP A 19 -3.61 16.21 -43.82
CA ASP A 19 -3.12 14.96 -43.26
C ASP A 19 -3.87 14.68 -41.94
N ASP A 20 -4.66 13.62 -41.97
CA ASP A 20 -5.19 12.95 -40.79
C ASP A 20 -4.15 11.90 -40.41
N MET A 21 -3.88 11.79 -39.10
CA MET A 21 -3.25 10.67 -38.37
C MET A 21 -2.05 11.03 -37.50
N ALA A 22 -2.08 10.40 -36.32
CA ALA A 22 -1.10 10.32 -35.24
C ALA A 22 -1.11 11.48 -34.22
N ARG A 23 -2.11 11.43 -33.33
CA ARG A 23 -1.90 11.86 -31.93
C ARG A 23 -0.78 10.99 -31.35
N PRO A 24 0.28 11.55 -30.73
CA PRO A 24 1.23 10.72 -30.01
C PRO A 24 0.57 10.26 -28.71
N ASN A 25 0.13 9.01 -28.67
CA ASN A 25 -0.03 8.27 -27.42
C ASN A 25 1.38 8.03 -26.86
N SER A 26 1.93 9.01 -26.15
CA SER A 26 3.07 8.75 -25.26
C SER A 26 2.51 7.99 -24.05
N LEU A 27 2.47 6.66 -24.14
CA LEU A 27 2.35 5.83 -22.94
C LEU A 27 3.47 6.26 -21.99
N LEU A 28 3.10 6.77 -20.82
CA LEU A 28 4.04 7.15 -19.77
C LEU A 28 4.73 5.87 -19.28
N HIS A 29 5.94 5.60 -19.76
CA HIS A 29 6.75 4.49 -19.27
C HIS A 29 7.37 4.86 -17.93
N VAL A 30 6.73 4.46 -16.85
CA VAL A 30 7.37 4.39 -15.54
C VAL A 30 8.17 3.08 -15.52
N GLU A 31 9.45 3.12 -15.87
CA GLU A 31 10.26 1.89 -16.00
C GLU A 31 10.77 1.36 -14.67
N SER A 32 10.95 2.23 -13.67
CA SER A 32 11.62 1.90 -12.40
C SER A 32 10.88 2.44 -11.18
N VAL A 33 10.93 1.67 -10.11
CA VAL A 33 10.52 2.08 -8.76
C VAL A 33 11.57 3.01 -8.19
N ILE A 34 11.18 4.04 -7.44
CA ILE A 34 12.15 4.84 -6.69
C ILE A 34 12.80 3.95 -5.63
N PRO A 35 14.13 3.95 -5.50
CA PRO A 35 14.77 3.27 -4.38
C PRO A 35 14.19 3.75 -3.04
N VAL A 36 13.65 2.81 -2.27
CA VAL A 36 13.22 3.10 -0.91
C VAL A 36 14.43 3.46 -0.05
N GLU A 37 14.24 4.32 0.96
CA GLU A 37 15.32 4.64 1.89
C GLU A 37 15.68 3.41 2.72
N ALA A 38 16.96 3.24 3.07
CA ALA A 38 17.36 2.14 3.94
C ALA A 38 16.94 2.44 5.39
N PRO A 39 16.27 1.49 6.08
CA PRO A 39 15.96 1.66 7.50
C PRO A 39 17.23 1.79 8.34
N VAL A 40 17.16 2.57 9.41
CA VAL A 40 18.20 2.57 10.44
C VAL A 40 18.14 1.23 11.16
N GLN A 41 19.25 0.49 11.18
CA GLN A 41 19.34 -0.85 11.77
C GLN A 41 20.03 -0.81 13.14
N LYS A 42 19.54 -1.63 14.07
CA LYS A 42 20.10 -1.77 15.43
C LYS A 42 20.18 -3.25 15.87
N ASP A 43 21.17 -3.56 16.71
CA ASP A 43 21.52 -4.94 17.09
C ASP A 43 20.50 -5.63 18.02
N GLY A 44 19.55 -4.91 18.61
CA GLY A 44 18.54 -5.50 19.48
C GLY A 44 17.39 -4.53 19.70
N PRO A 45 16.33 -4.93 20.43
CA PRO A 45 15.25 -4.02 20.76
C PRO A 45 15.79 -2.94 21.70
N PHE A 46 15.87 -1.71 21.20
CA PHE A 46 16.24 -0.54 22.00
C PHE A 46 15.00 0.17 22.52
N LEU A 47 13.86 0.00 21.85
CA LEU A 47 12.56 0.46 22.29
C LEU A 47 11.61 -0.75 22.38
N PRO A 48 11.04 -1.05 23.56
CA PRO A 48 10.03 -2.08 23.64
C PRO A 48 8.80 -1.59 22.87
N GLU A 49 8.49 -2.32 21.80
CA GLU A 49 7.23 -2.30 21.05
C GLU A 49 6.98 -1.13 20.08
N LEU A 50 6.24 -1.47 19.02
CA LEU A 50 5.44 -0.60 18.15
C LEU A 50 4.32 0.15 18.93
N THR A 51 4.52 0.45 20.22
CA THR A 51 3.44 0.84 21.15
C THR A 51 2.67 2.06 20.64
N GLU A 52 3.34 3.02 20.00
CA GLU A 52 2.70 4.26 19.52
C GLU A 52 1.73 4.01 18.34
N VAL A 53 2.15 3.22 17.34
CA VAL A 53 1.28 2.79 16.24
C VAL A 53 0.06 2.04 16.79
N ASP A 54 0.30 1.08 17.67
CA ASP A 54 -0.75 0.23 18.27
C ASP A 54 -1.73 1.05 19.13
N LEU A 55 -1.25 2.09 19.82
CA LEU A 55 -2.07 3.02 20.60
C LEU A 55 -2.95 3.88 19.71
N LEU A 56 -2.40 4.50 18.65
CA LEU A 56 -3.18 5.38 17.78
C LEU A 56 -4.26 4.61 17.01
N VAL A 57 -3.90 3.48 16.40
CA VAL A 57 -4.85 2.68 15.60
C VAL A 57 -5.66 1.70 16.44
N ARG A 58 -5.36 1.60 17.74
CA ARG A 58 -6.02 0.73 18.73
C ARG A 58 -6.00 -0.75 18.34
N ALA A 59 -4.89 -1.23 17.75
CA ALA A 59 -4.81 -2.62 17.28
C ALA A 59 -4.86 -3.64 18.42
N ALA A 60 -4.20 -3.38 19.55
CA ALA A 60 -4.24 -4.25 20.72
C ALA A 60 -5.67 -4.42 21.29
N ASP A 61 -6.43 -3.32 21.35
CA ASP A 61 -7.83 -3.34 21.75
C ASP A 61 -8.67 -4.16 20.77
N ALA A 62 -8.50 -3.94 19.47
CA ALA A 62 -9.17 -4.70 18.41
C ALA A 62 -8.91 -6.21 18.54
N ARG A 63 -7.64 -6.62 18.72
CA ARG A 63 -7.26 -8.02 18.90
C ARG A 63 -7.95 -8.64 20.12
N ARG A 64 -8.00 -7.91 21.24
CA ARG A 64 -8.64 -8.36 22.49
C ARG A 64 -10.15 -8.42 22.38
N GLU A 65 -10.81 -7.35 21.93
CA GLU A 65 -12.26 -7.22 21.90
C GLU A 65 -12.93 -8.17 20.89
N PHE A 66 -12.29 -8.37 19.74
CA PHE A 66 -12.79 -9.25 18.70
C PHE A 66 -12.15 -10.64 18.73
N ASN A 67 -11.22 -10.90 19.65
CA ASN A 67 -10.45 -12.14 19.75
C ASN A 67 -9.79 -12.52 18.40
N VAL A 68 -9.11 -11.59 17.75
CA VAL A 68 -8.52 -11.76 16.40
C VAL A 68 -7.03 -11.46 16.42
N GLY A 69 -6.30 -12.02 15.47
CA GLY A 69 -4.87 -11.73 15.31
C GLY A 69 -4.35 -11.96 13.89
N GLY A 70 -5.21 -12.19 12.90
CA GLY A 70 -4.76 -12.57 11.54
C GLY A 70 -4.61 -14.07 11.32
N SER A 71 -5.12 -14.93 12.23
CA SER A 71 -5.09 -16.38 12.01
C SER A 71 -5.92 -16.78 10.79
N GLY A 72 -5.40 -17.70 9.98
CA GLY A 72 -6.09 -18.22 8.78
C GLY A 72 -5.91 -17.37 7.53
N VAL A 73 -5.20 -16.25 7.61
CA VAL A 73 -4.89 -15.38 6.47
C VAL A 73 -3.38 -15.20 6.29
N THR A 74 -2.97 -14.88 5.07
CA THR A 74 -1.56 -14.72 4.68
C THR A 74 -1.39 -13.42 3.90
N VAL A 75 -0.35 -12.67 4.22
CA VAL A 75 0.07 -11.49 3.45
C VAL A 75 1.26 -11.84 2.56
N ALA A 76 1.19 -11.45 1.29
CA ALA A 76 2.35 -11.37 0.41
C ALA A 76 3.00 -9.99 0.54
N VAL A 77 4.25 -9.94 0.97
CA VAL A 77 5.02 -8.70 1.10
C VAL A 77 5.91 -8.57 -0.12
N LEU A 78 5.54 -7.69 -1.05
CA LEU A 78 6.27 -7.41 -2.28
C LEU A 78 7.26 -6.29 -2.01
N ASP A 79 8.52 -6.66 -1.74
CA ASP A 79 9.54 -5.73 -1.23
C ASP A 79 10.97 -6.22 -1.51
N THR A 80 11.93 -5.86 -0.66
CA THR A 80 13.37 -6.16 -0.73
C THR A 80 13.77 -7.56 -0.23
N GLY A 81 12.79 -8.34 0.23
CA GLY A 81 13.00 -9.68 0.78
C GLY A 81 12.50 -9.80 2.23
N LEU A 82 12.93 -10.86 2.92
CA LEU A 82 12.68 -11.04 4.35
C LEU A 82 13.87 -11.70 5.06
N ARG A 83 14.24 -11.20 6.24
CA ARG A 83 15.07 -11.95 7.21
C ARG A 83 14.24 -13.07 7.83
N THR A 84 14.13 -14.19 7.12
CA THR A 84 13.26 -15.32 7.49
C THR A 84 13.62 -15.98 8.83
N THR A 85 14.85 -15.80 9.30
CA THR A 85 15.34 -16.30 10.60
C THR A 85 14.99 -15.40 11.78
N HIS A 86 14.47 -14.19 11.53
CA HIS A 86 14.11 -13.27 12.61
C HIS A 86 13.04 -13.89 13.52
N VAL A 87 13.25 -13.83 14.84
CA VAL A 87 12.43 -14.56 15.80
C VAL A 87 10.97 -14.15 15.75
N ASP A 88 10.68 -12.91 15.38
CA ASP A 88 9.31 -12.40 15.23
C ASP A 88 8.49 -13.17 14.20
N PHE A 89 9.12 -13.76 13.18
CA PHE A 89 8.41 -14.47 12.10
C PHE A 89 8.39 -16.00 12.27
N ALA A 90 9.00 -16.50 13.35
CA ALA A 90 9.18 -17.93 13.58
C ALA A 90 7.87 -18.73 13.42
N GLY A 91 7.89 -19.75 12.57
CA GLY A 91 6.76 -20.65 12.32
C GLY A 91 5.65 -20.09 11.41
N ARG A 92 5.78 -18.86 10.91
CA ARG A 92 4.74 -18.18 10.10
C ARG A 92 5.20 -17.74 8.72
N VAL A 93 6.50 -17.84 8.42
CA VAL A 93 7.03 -17.64 7.07
C VAL A 93 6.64 -18.81 6.17
N VAL A 94 6.08 -18.47 5.02
CA VAL A 94 5.74 -19.38 3.92
C VAL A 94 6.81 -19.23 2.84
N PRO A 95 7.16 -20.29 2.09
CA PRO A 95 8.10 -20.16 0.97
C PRO A 95 7.66 -19.06 0.01
N GLY A 96 8.57 -18.12 -0.22
CA GLY A 96 8.40 -16.97 -1.09
C GLY A 96 9.02 -17.17 -2.46
N ARG A 97 9.19 -16.06 -3.19
CA ARG A 97 9.90 -16.06 -4.47
C ARG A 97 10.69 -14.77 -4.69
N ASN A 98 11.87 -14.92 -5.29
CA ASN A 98 12.71 -13.82 -5.74
C ASN A 98 12.57 -13.60 -7.25
N PHE A 99 12.34 -12.35 -7.62
CA PHE A 99 12.24 -11.86 -9.00
C PHE A 99 13.42 -10.99 -9.39
N THR A 100 14.30 -10.63 -8.44
CA THR A 100 15.48 -9.81 -8.72
C THR A 100 16.64 -10.67 -9.22
N ARG A 101 17.70 -9.99 -9.66
CA ARG A 101 18.97 -10.63 -10.04
C ARG A 101 19.91 -10.86 -8.86
N ASP A 102 19.54 -10.41 -7.67
CA ASP A 102 20.33 -10.62 -6.46
C ASP A 102 20.40 -12.12 -6.14
N ASN A 103 21.35 -12.51 -5.29
CA ASN A 103 21.53 -13.91 -4.90
C ASN A 103 21.76 -14.85 -6.11
N GLY A 104 22.37 -14.31 -7.18
CA GLY A 104 22.58 -15.05 -8.43
C GLY A 104 21.30 -15.32 -9.23
N GLY A 105 20.20 -14.64 -8.92
CA GLY A 105 18.88 -14.86 -9.52
C GLY A 105 18.21 -16.15 -9.07
N ASP A 106 18.60 -16.70 -7.91
CA ASP A 106 17.93 -17.88 -7.35
C ASP A 106 16.48 -17.51 -6.95
N PRO A 107 15.46 -18.06 -7.62
CA PRO A 107 14.07 -17.73 -7.33
C PRO A 107 13.61 -18.17 -5.94
N ALA A 108 14.34 -19.03 -5.24
CA ALA A 108 14.04 -19.47 -3.87
C ALA A 108 14.72 -18.58 -2.80
N ASP A 109 15.72 -17.78 -3.16
CA ASP A 109 16.46 -16.95 -2.20
C ASP A 109 15.80 -15.57 -2.04
N VAL A 110 14.97 -15.46 -1.00
CA VAL A 110 14.24 -14.24 -0.62
C VAL A 110 14.96 -13.41 0.44
N THR A 111 16.26 -13.62 0.63
CA THR A 111 17.05 -12.94 1.67
C THR A 111 16.96 -11.42 1.50
N ASP A 112 16.73 -10.74 2.62
CA ASP A 112 16.74 -9.28 2.68
C ASP A 112 18.12 -8.77 3.08
N ALA A 113 18.83 -8.12 2.15
CA ALA A 113 20.08 -7.42 2.43
C ALA A 113 19.89 -5.90 2.57
N HIS A 114 18.69 -5.38 2.31
CA HIS A 114 18.38 -3.96 2.41
C HIS A 114 17.74 -3.60 3.77
N GLY A 115 16.83 -4.45 4.25
CA GLY A 115 16.14 -4.35 5.53
C GLY A 115 14.76 -3.73 5.49
N HIS A 116 14.33 -3.21 4.33
CA HIS A 116 13.03 -2.56 4.20
C HIS A 116 11.89 -3.57 4.26
N GLY A 117 12.01 -4.70 3.56
CA GLY A 117 10.97 -5.73 3.50
C GLY A 117 10.79 -6.42 4.85
N THR A 118 11.88 -6.64 5.57
CA THR A 118 11.84 -7.14 6.96
C THR A 118 11.13 -6.16 7.89
N SER A 119 11.42 -4.86 7.77
CA SER A 119 10.76 -3.80 8.52
C SER A 119 9.25 -3.76 8.23
N VAL A 120 8.87 -3.78 6.95
CA VAL A 120 7.47 -3.76 6.48
C VAL A 120 6.70 -4.99 6.98
N ALA A 121 7.28 -6.19 6.84
CA ALA A 121 6.68 -7.44 7.33
C ALA A 121 6.51 -7.44 8.86
N GLY A 122 7.45 -6.85 9.59
CA GLY A 122 7.39 -6.72 11.05
C GLY A 122 6.21 -5.87 11.51
N ILE A 123 5.99 -4.70 10.89
CA ILE A 123 4.87 -3.80 11.24
C ILE A 123 3.53 -4.51 11.06
N ALA A 124 3.38 -5.28 9.98
CA ALA A 124 2.16 -6.02 9.72
C ALA A 124 1.98 -7.21 10.67
N CYS A 125 3.05 -7.99 10.93
CA CYS A 125 2.91 -9.38 11.38
C CYS A 125 3.89 -9.84 12.47
N ALA A 126 4.80 -9.03 13.03
CA ALA A 126 5.70 -9.48 14.11
C ALA A 126 4.93 -10.00 15.34
N ALA A 127 5.46 -10.98 16.07
CA ALA A 127 4.74 -11.59 17.21
C ALA A 127 5.60 -12.06 18.39
N ARG A 128 6.74 -11.43 18.67
CA ARG A 128 7.58 -11.80 19.82
C ARG A 128 8.22 -10.58 20.47
N ILE A 129 9.35 -10.13 19.92
CA ILE A 129 10.08 -8.95 20.39
C ILE A 129 9.27 -7.71 20.00
N HIS A 130 8.83 -7.68 18.75
CA HIS A 130 7.88 -6.69 18.26
C HIS A 130 6.50 -7.33 18.12
N THR A 131 5.45 -6.51 18.27
CA THR A 131 4.08 -6.92 18.02
C THR A 131 3.54 -6.10 16.86
N GLY A 132 3.43 -6.72 15.69
CA GLY A 132 2.76 -6.12 14.54
C GLY A 132 1.25 -6.11 14.73
N VAL A 133 0.55 -5.44 13.82
CA VAL A 133 -0.90 -5.26 13.91
C VAL A 133 -1.67 -6.60 13.87
N ALA A 134 -1.24 -7.55 13.02
CA ALA A 134 -1.81 -8.89 12.86
C ALA A 134 -0.79 -10.01 13.17
N PRO A 135 -0.46 -10.24 14.46
CA PRO A 135 0.67 -11.08 14.89
C PRO A 135 0.47 -12.60 14.66
N ASN A 136 -0.69 -13.05 14.21
CA ASN A 136 -0.95 -14.46 13.90
C ASN A 136 -1.09 -14.73 12.41
N ALA A 137 -0.97 -13.71 11.55
CA ALA A 137 -0.95 -13.88 10.11
C ALA A 137 0.33 -14.57 9.65
N ARG A 138 0.24 -15.27 8.51
CA ARG A 138 1.39 -15.84 7.81
C ARG A 138 1.95 -14.83 6.83
N ILE A 139 3.23 -14.99 6.48
CA ILE A 139 3.96 -14.05 5.63
C ILE A 139 4.56 -14.82 4.44
N VAL A 140 4.30 -14.34 3.22
CA VAL A 140 4.96 -14.79 1.99
C VAL A 140 5.87 -13.65 1.52
N PRO A 141 7.20 -13.76 1.63
CA PRO A 141 8.10 -12.76 1.08
C PRO A 141 8.18 -12.88 -0.45
N VAL A 142 7.95 -11.77 -1.15
CA VAL A 142 8.05 -11.70 -2.61
C VAL A 142 9.08 -10.62 -2.93
N LYS A 143 10.32 -11.03 -3.20
CA LYS A 143 11.43 -10.10 -3.43
C LYS A 143 11.34 -9.55 -4.85
N VAL A 144 10.92 -8.30 -4.97
CA VAL A 144 10.76 -7.54 -6.23
C VAL A 144 11.63 -6.28 -6.25
N LEU A 145 12.20 -5.90 -5.10
CA LEU A 145 13.18 -4.84 -4.97
C LEU A 145 14.55 -5.46 -4.65
N GLY A 146 15.57 -4.93 -5.31
CA GLY A 146 16.93 -5.39 -5.12
C GLY A 146 17.55 -4.91 -3.82
N ASP A 147 18.77 -5.36 -3.54
CA ASP A 147 19.53 -5.01 -2.33
C ASP A 147 19.86 -3.51 -2.20
N SER A 148 19.66 -2.73 -3.28
CA SER A 148 19.75 -1.26 -3.28
C SER A 148 18.41 -0.55 -3.02
N GLY A 149 17.35 -1.27 -2.69
CA GLY A 149 16.00 -0.73 -2.43
C GLY A 149 15.19 -0.35 -3.67
N GLY A 150 15.77 -0.43 -4.87
CA GLY A 150 15.10 -0.15 -6.15
C GLY A 150 14.69 -1.43 -6.87
N GLY A 151 13.76 -1.32 -7.82
CA GLY A 151 13.31 -2.45 -8.63
C GLY A 151 12.65 -2.00 -9.93
N SER A 152 12.26 -2.97 -10.75
CA SER A 152 11.52 -2.69 -12.00
C SER A 152 10.04 -2.97 -11.83
N PHE A 153 9.19 -2.24 -12.56
CA PHE A 153 7.76 -2.57 -12.61
C PHE A 153 7.49 -3.90 -13.32
N THR A 154 8.46 -4.42 -14.08
CA THR A 154 8.44 -5.79 -14.62
C THR A 154 8.49 -6.82 -13.48
N ASP A 155 9.42 -6.67 -12.53
CA ASP A 155 9.55 -7.59 -11.39
C ASP A 155 8.31 -7.51 -10.48
N ILE A 156 7.73 -6.31 -10.30
CA ILE A 156 6.47 -6.12 -9.56
C ILE A 156 5.32 -6.84 -10.25
N ARG A 157 5.17 -6.65 -11.58
CA ARG A 157 4.13 -7.31 -12.35
C ARG A 157 4.25 -8.83 -12.25
N ASP A 158 5.44 -9.37 -12.45
CA ASP A 158 5.68 -10.81 -12.40
C ASP A 158 5.48 -11.36 -10.97
N GLY A 159 5.79 -10.56 -9.95
CA GLY A 159 5.46 -10.85 -8.55
C GLY A 159 3.96 -10.89 -8.27
N LEU A 160 3.18 -9.94 -8.79
CA LEU A 160 1.72 -9.89 -8.66
C LEU A 160 1.06 -11.07 -9.38
N ASP A 161 1.52 -11.41 -10.58
CA ASP A 161 1.06 -12.56 -11.36
C ASP A 161 1.30 -13.87 -10.58
N TRP A 162 2.50 -14.05 -10.04
CA TRP A 162 2.80 -15.21 -9.20
C TRP A 162 1.95 -15.25 -7.91
N VAL A 163 1.68 -14.11 -7.27
CA VAL A 163 0.76 -14.06 -6.13
C VAL A 163 -0.63 -14.50 -6.56
N LEU A 164 -1.15 -14.01 -7.68
CA LEU A 164 -2.45 -14.40 -8.22
C LEU A 164 -2.50 -15.92 -8.43
N GLU A 165 -1.49 -16.51 -9.07
CA GLU A 165 -1.40 -17.96 -9.28
C GLU A 165 -1.35 -18.76 -7.96
N ARG A 166 -0.62 -18.27 -6.95
CA ARG A 166 -0.35 -19.02 -5.71
C ARG A 166 -1.33 -18.76 -4.58
N ARG A 167 -2.16 -17.71 -4.69
CA ARG A 167 -3.02 -17.22 -3.61
C ARG A 167 -3.81 -18.32 -2.90
N SER A 168 -4.46 -19.21 -3.64
CA SER A 168 -5.32 -20.26 -3.06
C SER A 168 -4.49 -21.32 -2.33
N SER A 169 -3.34 -21.69 -2.89
CA SER A 169 -2.45 -22.71 -2.30
C SER A 169 -1.72 -22.21 -1.05
N LEU A 170 -1.41 -20.91 -1.01
CA LEU A 170 -0.68 -20.29 0.10
C LEU A 170 -1.61 -19.60 1.11
N GLY A 171 -2.89 -19.44 0.78
CA GLY A 171 -3.88 -18.72 1.58
C GLY A 171 -3.62 -17.21 1.61
N ILE A 172 -3.12 -16.63 0.50
CA ILE A 172 -2.86 -15.20 0.38
C ILE A 172 -4.19 -14.47 0.22
N SER A 173 -4.47 -13.55 1.13
CA SER A 173 -5.66 -12.71 1.12
C SER A 173 -5.34 -11.22 1.08
N ALA A 174 -4.06 -10.86 1.27
CA ALA A 174 -3.60 -9.48 1.15
C ALA A 174 -2.22 -9.41 0.50
N VAL A 175 -1.97 -8.30 -0.20
CA VAL A 175 -0.68 -7.91 -0.76
C VAL A 175 -0.28 -6.59 -0.09
N CYS A 176 0.96 -6.51 0.38
CA CYS A 176 1.58 -5.27 0.87
C CYS A 176 2.65 -4.83 -0.13
N MET A 177 2.45 -3.67 -0.75
CA MET A 177 3.44 -3.03 -1.63
C MET A 177 3.84 -1.68 -1.02
N ALA A 178 4.93 -1.68 -0.28
CA ALA A 178 5.47 -0.49 0.39
C ALA A 178 6.42 0.31 -0.53
N LEU A 179 6.00 0.48 -1.80
CA LEU A 179 6.82 0.93 -2.93
C LEU A 179 6.00 1.75 -3.92
N GLY A 180 6.67 2.49 -4.80
CA GLY A 180 5.99 3.28 -5.83
C GLY A 180 6.93 4.05 -6.75
N ALA A 181 6.33 4.72 -7.72
CA ALA A 181 6.97 5.63 -8.65
C ALA A 181 7.07 7.06 -8.09
N SER A 182 7.88 7.91 -8.73
CA SER A 182 8.03 9.34 -8.35
C SER A 182 6.92 10.24 -8.90
N ASP A 183 5.89 9.66 -9.50
CA ASP A 183 4.84 10.42 -10.16
C ASP A 183 3.74 10.86 -9.18
N ASN A 184 2.89 11.77 -9.65
CA ASN A 184 1.81 12.35 -8.85
C ASN A 184 0.55 12.46 -9.69
N ARG A 185 -0.26 11.41 -9.65
CA ARG A 185 -1.41 11.22 -10.53
C ARG A 185 -2.71 11.50 -9.80
N THR A 186 -3.71 11.97 -10.54
CA THR A 186 -5.06 12.24 -10.02
C THR A 186 -6.12 11.26 -10.55
N THR A 187 -5.75 10.42 -11.51
CA THR A 187 -6.63 9.45 -12.19
C THR A 187 -5.82 8.22 -12.63
N ASP A 188 -6.49 7.07 -12.75
CA ASP A 188 -5.96 5.81 -13.25
C ASP A 188 -6.23 5.57 -14.75
N THR A 189 -6.60 6.62 -15.50
CA THR A 189 -6.91 6.50 -16.94
C THR A 189 -5.70 6.48 -17.86
N ASP A 190 -4.60 7.11 -17.45
CA ASP A 190 -3.41 7.31 -18.30
C ASP A 190 -2.22 6.48 -17.79
N MET A 191 -2.40 5.16 -17.72
CA MET A 191 -1.44 4.23 -17.12
C MET A 191 -0.39 3.72 -18.12
N PRO A 192 0.76 3.19 -17.65
CA PRO A 192 1.87 2.72 -18.51
C PRO A 192 1.52 1.58 -19.48
N GLY A 193 0.41 0.86 -19.23
CA GLY A 193 0.00 -0.30 -20.05
C GLY A 193 0.84 -1.56 -19.80
N ASP A 194 1.49 -1.67 -18.64
CA ASP A 194 2.37 -2.78 -18.26
C ASP A 194 1.63 -4.04 -17.76
N GLY A 195 0.31 -3.98 -17.57
CA GLY A 195 -0.53 -5.07 -17.09
C GLY A 195 -0.77 -5.09 -15.57
N ILE A 196 -0.10 -4.25 -14.78
CA ILE A 196 -0.28 -4.20 -13.31
C ILE A 196 -1.72 -3.84 -12.95
N GLY A 197 -2.33 -2.88 -13.65
CA GLY A 197 -3.73 -2.50 -13.42
C GLY A 197 -4.71 -3.67 -13.64
N ALA A 198 -4.44 -4.54 -14.62
CA ALA A 198 -5.25 -5.73 -14.86
C ALA A 198 -5.05 -6.78 -13.75
N LEU A 199 -3.80 -7.04 -13.34
CA LEU A 199 -3.50 -7.94 -12.22
C LEU A 199 -4.12 -7.47 -10.90
N LEU A 200 -4.10 -6.17 -10.62
CA LEU A 200 -4.76 -5.59 -9.44
C LEU A 200 -6.28 -5.79 -9.48
N GLN A 201 -6.89 -5.70 -10.67
CA GLN A 201 -8.32 -6.00 -10.86
C GLN A 201 -8.60 -7.47 -10.61
N GLU A 202 -7.83 -8.38 -11.21
CA GLU A 202 -8.01 -9.83 -11.02
C GLU A 202 -7.82 -10.26 -9.56
N LEU A 203 -6.79 -9.74 -8.88
CA LEU A 203 -6.58 -9.95 -7.45
C LEU A 203 -7.77 -9.44 -6.62
N THR A 204 -8.33 -8.28 -6.98
CA THR A 204 -9.51 -7.71 -6.31
C THR A 204 -10.74 -8.59 -6.48
N ASP A 205 -10.97 -9.10 -7.69
CA ASP A 205 -12.10 -9.99 -8.01
C ASP A 205 -11.98 -11.34 -7.28
N GLU A 206 -10.75 -11.77 -7.01
CA GLU A 206 -10.41 -12.95 -6.22
C GLU A 206 -10.37 -12.71 -4.70
N GLY A 207 -10.75 -11.51 -4.24
CA GLY A 207 -10.84 -11.17 -2.81
C GLY A 207 -9.49 -10.86 -2.14
N VAL A 208 -8.42 -10.65 -2.92
CA VAL A 208 -7.10 -10.26 -2.40
C VAL A 208 -7.02 -8.74 -2.27
N CYS A 209 -6.82 -8.25 -1.05
CA CYS A 209 -6.67 -6.81 -0.80
C CYS A 209 -5.24 -6.34 -1.07
N CYS A 210 -5.04 -5.45 -2.05
CA CYS A 210 -3.72 -4.89 -2.37
C CYS A 210 -3.52 -3.52 -1.68
N CYS A 211 -2.79 -3.49 -0.58
CA CYS A 211 -2.41 -2.26 0.14
C CYS A 211 -1.12 -1.67 -0.44
N VAL A 212 -1.15 -0.38 -0.81
CA VAL A 212 -0.06 0.28 -1.56
C VAL A 212 0.22 1.68 -1.01
N SER A 213 1.49 2.03 -0.88
CA SER A 213 1.94 3.35 -0.42
C SER A 213 1.53 4.48 -1.36
N ALA A 214 0.91 5.54 -0.83
CA ALA A 214 0.48 6.68 -1.63
C ALA A 214 1.65 7.44 -2.30
N GLY A 215 2.84 7.39 -1.71
CA GLY A 215 4.05 8.08 -2.17
C GLY A 215 4.54 9.16 -1.20
N ASN A 216 5.80 9.55 -1.32
CA ASN A 216 6.49 10.44 -0.37
C ASN A 216 6.94 11.77 -0.98
N ASP A 217 6.48 12.11 -2.19
CA ASP A 217 7.00 13.26 -2.93
C ASP A 217 6.08 14.49 -2.89
N TYR A 218 5.17 14.60 -1.91
CA TYR A 218 4.18 15.70 -1.89
C TYR A 218 4.84 17.09 -1.87
N TYR A 219 5.92 17.26 -1.09
CA TYR A 219 6.73 18.48 -1.09
C TYR A 219 7.41 18.71 -2.44
N ALA A 220 8.03 17.67 -3.02
CA ALA A 220 8.71 17.75 -4.31
C ALA A 220 7.76 18.09 -5.47
N HIS A 221 6.49 17.69 -5.36
CA HIS A 221 5.40 18.06 -6.27
C HIS A 221 4.74 19.41 -5.93
N GLY A 222 5.35 20.22 -5.08
CA GLY A 222 4.88 21.56 -4.75
C GLY A 222 3.57 21.60 -3.95
N GLY A 223 3.27 20.55 -3.19
CA GLY A 223 2.02 20.42 -2.44
C GLY A 223 0.80 20.15 -3.33
N MET A 224 1.01 19.63 -4.55
CA MET A 224 -0.10 19.25 -5.43
C MET A 224 -0.67 17.89 -5.03
N GLN A 225 -2.00 17.80 -4.95
CA GLN A 225 -2.70 16.54 -4.69
C GLN A 225 -2.49 15.52 -5.80
N GLY A 226 -2.30 14.27 -5.39
CA GLY A 226 -2.13 13.11 -6.25
C GLY A 226 -1.53 11.94 -5.48
N MET A 227 -1.39 10.80 -6.16
CA MET A 227 -0.73 9.60 -5.65
C MET A 227 0.19 9.00 -6.69
N SER A 228 1.19 8.28 -6.21
CA SER A 228 2.12 7.53 -7.04
C SER A 228 1.49 6.31 -7.69
N TYR A 229 2.09 5.86 -8.77
CA TYR A 229 1.88 4.55 -9.35
C TYR A 229 2.58 3.46 -8.51
N PRO A 230 1.92 2.32 -8.17
CA PRO A 230 0.59 1.89 -8.59
C PRO A 230 -0.54 2.24 -7.60
N ALA A 231 -0.29 2.99 -6.52
CA ALA A 231 -1.33 3.33 -5.53
C ALA A 231 -2.52 4.14 -6.11
N ILE A 232 -2.35 4.81 -7.24
CA ILE A 232 -3.44 5.52 -7.92
C ILE A 232 -4.58 4.63 -8.43
N PHE A 233 -4.33 3.33 -8.64
CA PHE A 233 -5.36 2.41 -9.10
C PHE A 233 -6.48 2.26 -8.06
N ARG A 234 -7.74 2.43 -8.49
CA ARG A 234 -8.92 2.35 -7.61
C ARG A 234 -9.12 0.99 -6.92
N GLN A 235 -8.50 -0.06 -7.48
CA GLN A 235 -8.48 -1.43 -6.97
C GLN A 235 -7.61 -1.55 -5.71
N THR A 236 -6.62 -0.67 -5.55
CA THR A 236 -5.74 -0.69 -4.37
C THR A 236 -6.47 -0.17 -3.13
N ILE A 237 -5.89 -0.47 -1.98
CA ILE A 237 -6.11 0.26 -0.73
C ILE A 237 -4.91 1.17 -0.58
N SER A 238 -5.04 2.40 -1.05
CA SER A 238 -3.96 3.39 -1.04
C SER A 238 -3.76 4.00 0.35
N VAL A 239 -2.50 4.09 0.81
CA VAL A 239 -2.18 4.43 2.20
C VAL A 239 -1.25 5.64 2.30
N GLY A 240 -1.77 6.73 2.90
CA GLY A 240 -1.00 7.91 3.30
C GLY A 240 -0.44 7.81 4.73
N SER A 241 0.42 8.75 5.10
CA SER A 241 1.16 8.72 6.38
C SER A 241 0.82 9.89 7.31
N VAL A 242 0.57 9.58 8.58
CA VAL A 242 0.49 10.52 9.71
C VAL A 242 1.59 10.21 10.74
N TYR A 243 1.81 11.15 11.66
CA TYR A 243 2.52 10.87 12.91
C TYR A 243 1.59 10.20 13.92
N ASP A 244 2.14 9.38 14.81
CA ASP A 244 1.44 8.73 15.92
C ASP A 244 1.66 9.38 17.28
N ALA A 245 2.70 10.20 17.42
CA ALA A 245 2.98 10.95 18.63
C ALA A 245 3.60 12.33 18.33
N ASP A 246 3.88 13.10 19.39
CA ASP A 246 4.77 14.25 19.32
C ASP A 246 6.22 13.77 19.43
N GLU A 247 6.92 13.90 18.32
CA GLU A 247 8.27 13.42 18.06
C GLU A 247 9.24 14.60 17.86
N GLY A 248 8.78 15.83 18.13
CA GLY A 248 9.49 17.07 17.84
C GLY A 248 9.53 17.41 16.35
N SER A 249 10.57 18.13 15.93
CA SER A 249 10.70 18.62 14.55
C SER A 249 11.46 17.65 13.64
N PHE A 250 11.00 17.47 12.40
CA PHE A 250 11.67 16.66 11.38
C PHE A 250 12.13 17.48 10.19
N ARG A 251 13.21 17.00 9.57
CA ARG A 251 13.64 17.43 8.24
C ARG A 251 13.91 16.20 7.38
N TYR A 252 13.24 16.15 6.25
CA TYR A 252 13.34 15.06 5.29
C TYR A 252 14.33 15.41 4.17
N ARG A 253 14.82 14.37 3.47
CA ARG A 253 15.88 14.49 2.45
C ARG A 253 15.47 15.34 1.25
N ASP A 254 14.20 15.31 0.88
CA ASP A 254 13.59 16.05 -0.23
C ASP A 254 13.40 17.55 0.06
N GLY A 255 13.55 17.97 1.33
CA GLY A 255 13.37 19.35 1.78
C GLY A 255 12.07 19.58 2.55
N ALA A 256 11.18 18.59 2.64
CA ALA A 256 10.02 18.64 3.52
C ALA A 256 10.47 18.78 4.98
N LYS A 257 9.71 19.53 5.78
CA LYS A 257 9.98 19.77 7.19
C LYS A 257 8.69 19.84 7.96
N ALA A 258 8.59 19.09 9.05
CA ALA A 258 7.61 19.33 10.09
C ALA A 258 8.31 20.11 11.21
N PHE A 259 7.83 21.31 11.51
CA PHE A 259 8.36 22.11 12.61
C PHE A 259 7.90 21.56 13.96
N GLU A 260 6.71 20.99 14.00
CA GLU A 260 6.13 20.27 15.13
C GLU A 260 5.41 19.01 14.63
N THR A 261 5.30 18.00 15.49
CA THR A 261 4.58 16.77 15.21
C THR A 261 3.63 16.46 16.36
N ALA A 262 2.58 15.71 16.06
CA ALA A 262 1.63 15.21 17.02
C ALA A 262 0.83 14.08 16.38
N ALA A 263 0.24 13.23 17.20
CA ALA A 263 -0.70 12.20 16.74
C ALA A 263 -1.72 12.77 15.74
N ASP A 264 -2.00 12.01 14.68
CA ASP A 264 -2.94 12.32 13.60
C ASP A 264 -2.55 13.48 12.66
N ARG A 265 -1.45 14.22 12.91
CA ARG A 265 -0.94 15.21 11.96
C ARG A 265 -0.41 14.55 10.69
N MET A 266 -0.79 15.08 9.54
CA MET A 266 -0.33 14.55 8.27
C MET A 266 1.16 14.84 8.05
N THR A 267 1.91 13.81 7.65
CA THR A 267 3.33 14.00 7.36
C THR A 267 3.50 14.86 6.09
N PRO A 268 4.45 15.82 6.04
CA PRO A 268 4.56 16.77 4.92
C PRO A 268 4.97 16.10 3.60
N PHE A 269 5.64 14.94 3.66
CA PHE A 269 6.03 14.17 2.49
C PHE A 269 4.87 13.36 1.89
N SER A 270 3.85 13.00 2.67
CA SER A 270 2.82 12.05 2.23
C SER A 270 2.03 12.59 1.05
N GLN A 271 2.07 11.89 -0.08
CA GLN A 271 1.12 12.14 -1.16
C GLN A 271 -0.30 11.88 -0.66
N ARG A 272 -1.24 12.67 -1.17
CA ARG A 272 -2.64 12.73 -0.72
C ARG A 272 -3.52 13.19 -1.86
N LEU A 273 -4.66 12.55 -2.03
CA LEU A 273 -5.62 12.86 -3.09
C LEU A 273 -7.05 12.77 -2.57
N HIS A 274 -7.70 13.92 -2.41
CA HIS A 274 -9.05 13.96 -1.87
C HIS A 274 -10.10 13.51 -2.89
N ARG A 275 -11.21 12.94 -2.40
CA ARG A 275 -12.36 12.45 -3.21
C ARG A 275 -12.94 13.48 -4.18
N LYS A 276 -12.88 14.77 -3.83
CA LYS A 276 -13.33 15.88 -4.70
C LYS A 276 -12.51 16.00 -5.99
N ILE A 277 -11.26 15.56 -5.99
CA ILE A 277 -10.35 15.63 -7.14
C ILE A 277 -10.20 14.25 -7.77
N GLY A 278 -9.78 13.25 -6.99
CA GLY A 278 -9.46 11.91 -7.51
C GLY A 278 -10.66 11.01 -7.74
N GLY A 279 -11.85 11.37 -7.25
CA GLY A 279 -13.04 10.52 -7.35
C GLY A 279 -12.76 9.09 -6.88
N PRO A 280 -12.98 8.05 -7.70
CA PRO A 280 -12.71 6.65 -7.32
C PRO A 280 -11.26 6.36 -6.97
N CYS A 281 -10.30 7.17 -7.43
CA CYS A 281 -8.87 7.04 -7.20
C CYS A 281 -8.37 7.83 -5.98
N ALA A 282 -9.27 8.35 -5.14
CA ALA A 282 -8.86 9.09 -3.94
C ALA A 282 -8.10 8.20 -2.95
N THR A 283 -7.22 8.82 -2.14
CA THR A 283 -6.53 8.12 -1.05
C THR A 283 -7.54 7.45 -0.13
N ASP A 284 -7.38 6.14 0.06
CA ASP A 284 -8.38 5.34 0.78
C ASP A 284 -8.27 5.51 2.29
N ILE A 285 -7.04 5.56 2.81
CA ILE A 285 -6.79 5.62 4.25
C ILE A 285 -5.42 6.22 4.57
N PHE A 286 -5.29 6.78 5.76
CA PHE A 286 -4.02 7.16 6.38
C PHE A 286 -3.70 6.23 7.55
N ALA A 287 -2.42 6.05 7.85
CA ALA A 287 -1.96 5.32 9.03
C ALA A 287 -0.63 5.89 9.56
N PRO A 288 -0.25 5.58 10.81
CA PRO A 288 1.06 5.90 11.34
C PRO A 288 2.20 5.42 10.46
N GLY A 289 3.12 6.31 10.12
CA GLY A 289 4.25 5.97 9.27
C GLY A 289 5.54 6.72 9.59
N SER A 290 5.63 7.48 10.68
CA SER A 290 6.79 8.35 10.94
C SER A 290 6.87 8.77 12.42
N PRO A 291 7.91 8.37 13.20
CA PRO A 291 8.75 7.18 13.04
C PRO A 291 7.97 5.88 13.22
N VAL A 292 8.51 4.77 12.73
CA VAL A 292 8.03 3.43 13.07
C VAL A 292 9.22 2.49 13.32
N THR A 293 9.21 1.84 14.49
CA THR A 293 10.16 0.76 14.86
C THR A 293 9.66 -0.59 14.39
N SER A 294 10.54 -1.51 13.97
CA SER A 294 10.12 -2.85 13.52
C SER A 294 11.27 -3.87 13.55
N ALA A 295 11.04 -5.07 13.02
CA ALA A 295 12.06 -6.10 12.86
C ALA A 295 13.18 -5.65 11.91
N GLY A 296 14.42 -5.78 12.37
CA GLY A 296 15.64 -5.46 11.63
C GLY A 296 16.37 -6.68 11.08
N ILE A 297 17.44 -6.45 10.32
CA ILE A 297 18.19 -7.50 9.60
C ILE A 297 19.59 -7.76 10.14
N LEU A 298 20.09 -7.02 11.14
CA LEU A 298 21.46 -7.23 11.66
C LEU A 298 21.64 -8.61 12.29
N ASN A 299 20.62 -9.12 12.96
CA ASN A 299 20.59 -10.46 13.55
C ASN A 299 19.13 -10.93 13.71
N ASP A 300 18.93 -12.11 14.31
CA ASP A 300 17.61 -12.72 14.45
C ASP A 300 16.69 -11.98 15.46
N THR A 301 17.20 -10.95 16.12
CA THR A 301 16.48 -10.12 17.10
C THR A 301 16.64 -8.61 16.85
N GLY A 302 17.14 -8.24 15.66
CA GLY A 302 17.46 -6.86 15.33
C GLY A 302 16.22 -5.95 15.26
N GLU A 303 16.45 -4.66 15.35
CA GLU A 303 15.42 -3.62 15.26
C GLU A 303 15.71 -2.71 14.06
N SER A 304 14.66 -2.25 13.39
CA SER A 304 14.71 -1.20 12.38
C SER A 304 13.96 0.06 12.88
N LEU A 305 14.34 1.23 12.38
CA LEU A 305 13.60 2.48 12.53
C LEU A 305 13.51 3.18 11.18
N GLN A 306 12.30 3.58 10.77
CA GLN A 306 12.06 4.21 9.48
C GLN A 306 10.84 5.14 9.48
N PHE A 307 10.71 5.92 8.40
CA PHE A 307 9.65 6.89 8.15
C PHE A 307 9.19 6.78 6.69
N GLY A 308 7.89 6.90 6.44
CA GLY A 308 7.33 6.92 5.09
C GLY A 308 5.92 6.36 5.01
N THR A 309 5.26 6.63 3.88
CA THR A 309 4.03 5.90 3.50
C THR A 309 4.28 4.38 3.39
N SER A 310 5.52 3.98 3.14
CA SER A 310 6.00 2.59 3.21
C SER A 310 5.84 1.95 4.59
N GLN A 311 5.89 2.73 5.68
CA GLN A 311 5.64 2.23 7.05
C GLN A 311 4.16 2.30 7.42
N ALA A 312 3.42 3.27 6.90
CA ALA A 312 1.96 3.34 7.07
C ALA A 312 1.22 2.20 6.37
N THR A 313 1.70 1.77 5.21
CA THR A 313 1.08 0.71 4.39
C THR A 313 0.94 -0.63 5.13
N PRO A 314 1.96 -1.18 5.81
CA PRO A 314 1.83 -2.40 6.59
C PRO A 314 0.95 -2.26 7.83
N VAL A 315 0.78 -1.06 8.41
CA VAL A 315 -0.21 -0.83 9.48
C VAL A 315 -1.62 -1.05 8.95
N ALA A 316 -1.98 -0.41 7.83
CA ALA A 316 -3.28 -0.61 7.20
C ALA A 316 -3.47 -2.06 6.72
N THR A 317 -2.41 -2.68 6.18
CA THR A 317 -2.42 -4.10 5.78
C THR A 317 -2.72 -5.01 6.96
N GLY A 318 -2.13 -4.74 8.14
CA GLY A 318 -2.43 -5.48 9.35
C GLY A 318 -3.90 -5.36 9.77
N VAL A 319 -4.49 -4.17 9.69
CA VAL A 319 -5.93 -4.00 9.98
C VAL A 319 -6.81 -4.77 8.99
N VAL A 320 -6.42 -4.81 7.71
CA VAL A 320 -7.06 -5.67 6.70
C VAL A 320 -7.01 -7.14 7.09
N LEU A 321 -5.85 -7.64 7.54
CA LEU A 321 -5.69 -9.03 7.99
C LEU A 321 -6.56 -9.34 9.23
N LEU A 322 -6.67 -8.39 10.17
CA LEU A 322 -7.57 -8.53 11.32
C LEU A 322 -9.04 -8.64 10.86
N LEU A 323 -9.49 -7.75 9.97
CA LEU A 323 -10.83 -7.78 9.36
C LEU A 323 -11.11 -9.11 8.64
N GLN A 324 -10.20 -9.54 7.78
CA GLN A 324 -10.34 -10.78 7.03
C GLN A 324 -10.39 -11.99 7.95
N SER A 325 -9.53 -12.05 8.98
CA SER A 325 -9.54 -13.15 9.95
C SER A 325 -10.82 -13.18 10.80
N PHE A 326 -11.35 -12.00 11.19
CA PHE A 326 -12.62 -11.88 11.88
C PHE A 326 -13.78 -12.41 11.02
N TYR A 327 -13.86 -11.93 9.78
CA TYR A 327 -14.91 -12.29 8.85
C TYR A 327 -14.84 -13.77 8.48
N LEU A 328 -13.65 -14.29 8.16
CA LEU A 328 -13.41 -15.70 7.85
C LEU A 328 -13.86 -16.63 8.97
N ARG A 329 -13.52 -16.30 10.22
CA ARG A 329 -13.99 -17.09 11.37
C ARG A 329 -15.51 -17.06 11.53
N THR A 330 -16.14 -15.93 11.21
CA THR A 330 -17.58 -15.72 11.42
C THR A 330 -18.43 -16.31 10.29
N ARG A 331 -17.92 -16.28 9.04
CA ARG A 331 -18.67 -16.61 7.82
C ARG A 331 -18.17 -17.84 7.09
N GLY A 332 -16.96 -18.30 7.38
CA GLY A 332 -16.32 -19.43 6.69
C GLY A 332 -15.73 -19.09 5.32
N GLU A 333 -15.77 -17.82 4.91
CA GLU A 333 -15.27 -17.31 3.64
C GLU A 333 -14.58 -15.95 3.82
N LEU A 334 -13.80 -15.48 2.84
CA LEU A 334 -13.19 -14.15 2.88
C LEU A 334 -14.21 -13.07 2.45
N PRO A 335 -14.12 -11.83 2.99
CA PRO A 335 -14.94 -10.73 2.53
C PRO A 335 -14.50 -10.23 1.15
N SER A 336 -15.42 -9.58 0.41
CA SER A 336 -15.03 -8.84 -0.79
C SER A 336 -14.12 -7.65 -0.46
N VAL A 337 -13.22 -7.28 -1.37
CA VAL A 337 -12.34 -6.10 -1.20
C VAL A 337 -13.16 -4.81 -1.03
N ALA A 338 -14.29 -4.69 -1.72
CA ALA A 338 -15.20 -3.56 -1.59
C ALA A 338 -15.76 -3.43 -0.17
N ASP A 339 -16.11 -4.55 0.47
CA ASP A 339 -16.57 -4.54 1.86
C ASP A 339 -15.45 -4.18 2.83
N VAL A 340 -14.24 -4.69 2.63
CA VAL A 340 -13.06 -4.31 3.42
C VAL A 340 -12.81 -2.80 3.33
N LYS A 341 -12.72 -2.23 2.11
CA LYS A 341 -12.55 -0.78 1.90
C LYS A 341 -13.65 0.03 2.60
N ARG A 342 -14.90 -0.44 2.51
CA ARG A 342 -16.05 0.20 3.15
C ARG A 342 -15.94 0.21 4.67
N TRP A 343 -15.53 -0.90 5.30
CA TRP A 343 -15.38 -0.98 6.75
C TRP A 343 -14.18 -0.20 7.26
N LEU A 344 -13.07 -0.17 6.51
CA LEU A 344 -11.93 0.70 6.82
C LEU A 344 -12.37 2.16 6.91
N VAL A 345 -13.02 2.69 5.86
CA VAL A 345 -13.46 4.09 5.82
C VAL A 345 -14.57 4.39 6.81
N ARG A 346 -15.58 3.52 6.97
CA ARG A 346 -16.66 3.73 7.95
C ARG A 346 -16.20 3.71 9.39
N GLY A 347 -15.17 2.91 9.68
CA GLY A 347 -14.58 2.78 11.00
C GLY A 347 -13.48 3.79 11.27
N ALA A 348 -13.05 4.55 10.27
CA ALA A 348 -11.93 5.47 10.37
C ALA A 348 -12.20 6.63 11.35
N THR A 349 -11.13 7.18 11.89
CA THR A 349 -11.17 8.53 12.47
C THR A 349 -10.93 9.54 11.36
N VAL A 350 -11.59 10.69 11.45
CA VAL A 350 -11.40 11.77 10.48
C VAL A 350 -10.24 12.64 10.96
N ILE A 351 -9.24 12.82 10.10
CA ILE A 351 -8.17 13.82 10.24
C ILE A 351 -8.41 14.94 9.23
N TYR A 352 -7.86 16.11 9.46
CA TYR A 352 -7.98 17.26 8.57
C TYR A 352 -6.58 17.73 8.19
N ASP A 353 -6.34 18.01 6.92
CA ASP A 353 -5.03 18.49 6.45
C ASP A 353 -5.04 20.02 6.40
N GLY A 354 -4.33 20.64 7.34
CA GLY A 354 -4.15 22.08 7.51
C GLY A 354 -4.93 22.69 8.68
N ASP A 355 -5.40 21.91 9.66
CA ASP A 355 -5.99 22.44 10.89
C ASP A 355 -4.94 22.66 11.97
N ASP A 356 -3.99 21.75 12.12
CA ASP A 356 -2.94 21.84 13.13
C ASP A 356 -1.54 21.41 12.67
N GLU A 357 -1.35 21.05 11.40
CA GLU A 357 -0.02 20.85 10.83
C GLU A 357 0.80 22.15 10.86
N HIS A 358 2.00 22.05 11.43
CA HIS A 358 3.00 23.11 11.38
C HIS A 358 4.21 22.61 10.59
N ASP A 359 4.13 22.76 9.27
CA ASP A 359 5.14 22.27 8.33
C ASP A 359 5.38 23.26 7.17
N ASN A 360 6.15 22.86 6.15
CA ASN A 360 6.50 23.71 5.02
C ASN A 360 5.82 23.32 3.69
N VAL A 361 4.71 22.57 3.70
CA VAL A 361 3.95 22.26 2.49
C VAL A 361 2.63 23.03 2.40
N GLY A 362 2.05 23.07 1.20
CA GLY A 362 0.68 23.55 1.03
C GLY A 362 -0.33 22.48 1.47
N HIS A 363 -1.21 22.82 2.41
CA HIS A 363 -2.28 21.94 2.86
C HIS A 363 -3.51 22.01 1.96
N THR A 364 -4.26 20.91 1.92
CA THR A 364 -5.47 20.81 1.10
C THR A 364 -6.70 21.47 1.74
N GLY A 365 -6.73 21.64 3.07
CA GLY A 365 -7.91 22.12 3.80
C GLY A 365 -9.08 21.14 3.73
N LEU A 366 -8.80 19.84 3.69
CA LEU A 366 -9.79 18.79 3.48
C LEU A 366 -9.61 17.65 4.48
N SER A 367 -10.68 16.88 4.67
CA SER A 367 -10.70 15.75 5.60
C SER A 367 -10.29 14.44 4.92
N PHE A 368 -9.53 13.62 5.64
CA PHE A 368 -9.12 12.30 5.22
C PHE A 368 -9.42 11.26 6.31
N PRO A 369 -9.65 9.99 5.93
CA PRO A 369 -9.86 8.92 6.89
C PRO A 369 -8.51 8.34 7.35
N ARG A 370 -8.32 8.22 8.66
CA ARG A 370 -7.19 7.51 9.29
C ARG A 370 -7.67 6.20 9.90
N VAL A 371 -6.93 5.12 9.66
CA VAL A 371 -7.33 3.76 10.03
C VAL A 371 -7.55 3.60 11.54
N SER A 372 -8.59 2.89 11.95
CA SER A 372 -8.83 2.51 13.34
C SER A 372 -9.19 1.04 13.37
N ALA A 373 -8.33 0.19 13.94
CA ALA A 373 -8.54 -1.26 13.95
C ALA A 373 -9.86 -1.63 14.65
N VAL A 374 -10.14 -0.99 15.80
CA VAL A 374 -11.40 -1.18 16.54
C VAL A 374 -12.57 -0.67 15.72
N GLY A 375 -12.47 0.53 15.16
CA GLY A 375 -13.54 1.13 14.37
C GLY A 375 -13.88 0.29 13.13
N SER A 376 -12.87 -0.22 12.44
CA SER A 376 -13.05 -1.08 11.27
C SER A 376 -13.72 -2.41 11.62
N LEU A 377 -13.28 -3.09 12.68
CA LEU A 377 -13.91 -4.33 13.14
C LEU A 377 -15.34 -4.12 13.66
N LEU A 378 -15.62 -3.01 14.35
CA LEU A 378 -16.97 -2.62 14.73
C LEU A 378 -17.86 -2.38 13.50
N ALA A 379 -17.34 -1.71 12.48
CA ALA A 379 -18.07 -1.48 11.24
C ALA A 379 -18.40 -2.81 10.53
N CYS A 380 -17.45 -3.75 10.50
CA CYS A 380 -17.65 -5.10 9.97
C CYS A 380 -18.71 -5.88 10.76
N ALA A 381 -18.57 -5.96 12.08
CA ALA A 381 -19.50 -6.69 12.95
C ALA A 381 -20.93 -6.13 12.86
N LYS A 382 -21.07 -4.80 12.79
CA LYS A 382 -22.37 -4.15 12.62
C LYS A 382 -22.98 -4.46 11.26
N ASP A 383 -22.18 -4.47 10.20
CA ASP A 383 -22.64 -4.83 8.86
C ASP A 383 -23.13 -6.29 8.80
N LEU A 384 -22.39 -7.22 9.40
CA LEU A 384 -22.79 -8.63 9.51
C LEU A 384 -24.12 -8.79 10.27
N ALA A 385 -24.26 -8.15 11.42
CA ALA A 385 -25.50 -8.19 12.20
C ALA A 385 -26.70 -7.65 11.41
N MET A 386 -26.51 -6.57 10.64
CA MET A 386 -27.57 -6.04 9.78
C MET A 386 -27.95 -6.99 8.65
N ARG A 387 -26.98 -7.64 8.00
CA ARG A 387 -27.25 -8.64 6.95
C ARG A 387 -28.05 -9.83 7.50
N GLU A 388 -27.74 -10.30 8.71
CA GLU A 388 -28.48 -11.37 9.38
C GLU A 388 -29.92 -10.98 9.71
N LEU A 389 -30.14 -9.75 10.23
CA LEU A 389 -31.48 -9.24 10.50
C LEU A 389 -32.33 -9.15 9.24
N THR A 390 -31.79 -8.58 8.15
CA THR A 390 -32.49 -8.48 6.87
C THR A 390 -32.82 -9.85 6.28
N ALA A 391 -31.90 -10.82 6.37
CA ALA A 391 -32.16 -12.19 5.93
C ALA A 391 -33.30 -12.86 6.72
N ALA A 392 -33.34 -12.65 8.04
CA ALA A 392 -34.40 -13.16 8.89
C ALA A 392 -35.77 -12.52 8.59
N GLU A 393 -35.80 -11.23 8.28
CA GLU A 393 -37.03 -10.52 7.89
C GLU A 393 -37.56 -11.00 6.53
N HIS A 394 -36.68 -11.21 5.55
CA HIS A 394 -37.06 -11.77 4.26
C HIS A 394 -37.64 -13.19 4.40
N ALA A 395 -36.96 -14.07 5.15
CA ALA A 395 -37.45 -15.43 5.40
C ALA A 395 -38.83 -15.45 6.09
N ARG A 396 -39.07 -14.52 7.03
CA ARG A 396 -40.39 -14.37 7.67
C ARG A 396 -41.47 -13.91 6.70
N THR A 397 -41.13 -12.99 5.80
CA THR A 397 -42.05 -12.44 4.81
C THR A 397 -42.44 -13.50 3.78
N GLU A 398 -41.47 -14.27 3.28
CA GLU A 398 -41.71 -15.41 2.39
C GLU A 398 -42.61 -16.47 3.06
N ALA A 399 -42.32 -16.81 4.32
CA ALA A 399 -43.13 -17.77 5.08
C ALA A 399 -44.56 -17.27 5.39
N ALA A 400 -44.80 -15.96 5.34
CA ALA A 400 -46.11 -15.35 5.50
C ALA A 400 -46.89 -15.25 4.17
N MET A 401 -46.19 -15.09 3.03
CA MET A 401 -46.78 -15.03 1.68
C MET A 401 -47.07 -16.41 1.09
N GLY A 402 -46.39 -17.46 1.56
CA GLY A 402 -46.58 -18.85 1.12
C GLY A 402 -47.67 -19.63 1.88
N ARG A 403 -48.56 -18.96 2.64
CA ARG A 403 -49.68 -19.58 3.38
C ARG A 403 -51.03 -19.16 2.85
#